data_AF-A0A752NDW4-F1
#
_entry.id   AF-A0A752NDW4-F1
#
_cell.length_a   1.000
_cell.length_b   1.000
_cell.length_c   1.000
_cell.angle_alpha   90.00
_cell.angle_beta   90.00
_cell.angle_gamma   90.00
#
_symmetry.space_group_name_H-M   'P 1'
#
loop_
_entity.id
_entity.type
_entity.pdbx_description
1 polymer ?
#
loop_
_entity_poly.entity_id
_entity_poly.type
_entity_poly.pdbx_seq_one_letter_code
_entity_poly.pdbx_strand_id
1 'polypeptide(L)'
;MSWRFIDTHCHFDFPPFTGDERASIQRACEAGVEKIIVPATEAAHFPRVLALAARFPSLYAALGLHPIVIERHADDDPDKLQQALAQQQNVVAVGEIGLDLYRDDPQFARQERFLDAQLQLAKRYDLPVILHSRRTHDKLAMHLKRQDLPRTGVVHGFAGSLQQAERFVRLGYKIGVGGTITYPRASKTRDVMARLPLDALLLETDAPDMPLKGFQGQPNRPEQAARVFDALCELRPEPAEVIADTLYRNTITLFRL
;
A
#
# COMPACT_ATOMS: atom_id res chain seq x y z
N MET A 1 -1.46 13.64 23.62
CA MET A 1 -0.24 13.48 22.79
C MET A 1 -0.70 13.38 21.35
N SER A 2 -0.02 14.04 20.40
CA SER A 2 -0.32 13.86 18.98
C SER A 2 0.55 12.71 18.47
N TRP A 3 -0.06 11.60 18.08
CA TRP A 3 0.65 10.49 17.44
C TRP A 3 1.17 10.94 16.07
N ARG A 4 2.22 10.25 15.58
CA ARG A 4 2.80 10.50 14.26
C ARG A 4 2.53 9.29 13.38
N PHE A 5 1.94 9.53 12.22
CA PHE A 5 1.53 8.48 11.28
C PHE A 5 2.15 8.69 9.91
N ILE A 6 2.28 7.58 9.19
CA ILE A 6 2.59 7.56 7.77
C ILE A 6 1.48 6.72 7.13
N ASP A 7 0.78 7.29 6.17
CA ASP A 7 -0.16 6.55 5.34
C ASP A 7 0.64 5.86 4.22
N THR A 8 0.82 4.54 4.32
CA THR A 8 1.66 3.80 3.37
C THR A 8 1.00 3.52 2.04
N HIS A 9 -0.28 3.87 1.87
CA HIS A 9 -1.00 3.64 0.62
C HIS A 9 -2.18 4.61 0.46
N CYS A 10 -2.00 5.65 -0.35
CA CYS A 10 -3.07 6.55 -0.75
C CYS A 10 -2.88 6.98 -2.21
N HIS A 11 -3.92 6.79 -3.03
CA HIS A 11 -4.02 7.27 -4.40
C HIS A 11 -4.30 8.78 -4.42
N PHE A 12 -3.36 9.56 -3.89
CA PHE A 12 -3.42 11.01 -3.75
C PHE A 12 -3.43 11.74 -5.10
N ASP A 13 -3.16 11.02 -6.19
CA ASP A 13 -3.19 11.53 -7.55
C ASP A 13 -4.58 11.40 -8.22
N PHE A 14 -5.61 10.99 -7.46
CA PHE A 14 -7.01 10.92 -7.89
C PHE A 14 -7.88 11.98 -7.18
N PRO A 15 -9.08 12.29 -7.71
CA PRO A 15 -10.09 13.02 -6.95
C PRO A 15 -10.44 12.30 -5.63
N PRO A 16 -10.71 13.03 -4.53
CA PRO A 16 -10.92 14.47 -4.46
C PRO A 16 -9.64 15.28 -4.21
N PHE A 17 -8.45 14.68 -4.28
CA PHE A 17 -7.20 15.32 -3.89
C PHE A 17 -6.59 16.18 -5.02
N THR A 18 -6.77 15.76 -6.27
CA THR A 18 -6.31 16.51 -7.44
C THR A 18 -6.93 17.91 -7.48
N GLY A 19 -6.11 18.95 -7.44
CA GLY A 19 -6.54 20.35 -7.37
C GLY A 19 -6.79 20.87 -5.95
N ASP A 20 -6.73 20.01 -4.93
CA ASP A 20 -6.89 20.34 -3.50
C ASP A 20 -5.75 19.76 -2.65
N GLU A 21 -4.55 19.64 -3.23
CA GLU A 21 -3.45 18.89 -2.61
C GLU A 21 -3.01 19.55 -1.29
N ARG A 22 -2.92 20.88 -1.27
CA ARG A 22 -2.46 21.63 -0.08
C ARG A 22 -3.41 21.47 1.10
N ALA A 23 -4.71 21.64 0.88
CA ALA A 23 -5.69 21.50 1.97
C ALA A 23 -5.80 20.04 2.41
N SER A 24 -5.71 19.10 1.48
CA SER A 24 -5.72 17.66 1.78
C SER A 24 -4.51 17.24 2.62
N ILE A 25 -3.30 17.71 2.29
CA ILE A 25 -2.09 17.49 3.11
C ILE A 25 -2.22 18.15 4.49
N GLN A 26 -2.74 19.39 4.55
CA GLN A 26 -2.92 20.08 5.82
C GLN A 26 -3.85 19.30 6.76
N ARG A 27 -4.99 18.82 6.25
CA ARG A 27 -5.93 17.98 7.01
C ARG A 27 -5.30 16.68 7.50
N ALA A 28 -4.49 16.03 6.66
CA ALA A 28 -3.74 14.83 7.04
C ALA A 28 -2.78 15.14 8.20
N CYS A 29 -2.03 16.24 8.11
CA CYS A 29 -1.08 16.69 9.12
C CYS A 29 -1.77 17.04 10.46
N GLU A 30 -2.92 17.72 10.42
CA GLU A 30 -3.74 18.02 11.61
C GLU A 30 -4.21 16.75 12.35
N ALA A 31 -4.34 15.62 11.65
CA ALA A 31 -4.64 14.31 12.21
C ALA A 31 -3.38 13.49 12.58
N GLY A 32 -2.18 14.06 12.47
CA GLY A 32 -0.91 13.41 12.76
C GLY A 32 -0.30 12.63 11.60
N VAL A 33 -0.90 12.64 10.40
CA VAL A 33 -0.38 11.97 9.20
C VAL A 33 0.63 12.88 8.51
N GLU A 34 1.92 12.64 8.77
CA GLU A 34 3.02 13.51 8.33
C GLU A 34 3.54 13.16 6.93
N LYS A 35 3.41 11.89 6.53
CA LYS A 35 3.89 11.37 5.26
C LYS A 35 2.83 10.49 4.61
N ILE A 36 2.79 10.51 3.28
CA ILE A 36 1.88 9.71 2.48
C ILE A 36 2.68 9.08 1.32
N ILE A 37 2.53 7.79 1.11
CA ILE A 37 3.08 7.10 -0.07
C ILE A 37 1.98 7.00 -1.13
N VAL A 38 2.30 7.47 -2.33
CA VAL A 38 1.40 7.57 -3.48
C VAL A 38 1.80 6.54 -4.53
N PRO A 39 1.13 5.37 -4.59
CA PRO A 39 1.39 4.38 -5.61
C PRO A 39 0.65 4.70 -6.91
N ALA A 40 1.40 4.69 -8.02
CA ALA A 40 0.82 4.78 -9.35
C ALA A 40 0.09 3.49 -9.74
N THR A 41 -0.87 3.60 -10.65
CA THR A 41 -1.68 2.48 -11.14
C THR A 41 -1.38 2.06 -12.57
N GLU A 42 -0.96 2.99 -13.43
CA GLU A 42 -0.63 2.74 -14.84
C GLU A 42 0.46 3.71 -15.33
N ALA A 43 1.16 3.36 -16.40
CA ALA A 43 2.31 4.13 -16.90
C ALA A 43 1.95 5.59 -17.24
N ALA A 44 0.72 5.84 -17.70
CA ALA A 44 0.21 7.17 -17.97
C ALA A 44 0.18 8.08 -16.72
N HIS A 45 0.12 7.50 -15.51
CA HIS A 45 0.08 8.24 -14.25
C HIS A 45 1.46 8.53 -13.65
N PHE A 46 2.55 7.91 -14.15
CA PHE A 46 3.89 8.12 -13.58
C PHE A 46 4.31 9.59 -13.52
N PRO A 47 4.14 10.42 -14.58
CA PRO A 47 4.53 11.83 -14.51
C PRO A 47 3.78 12.61 -13.42
N ARG A 48 2.50 12.31 -13.20
CA ARG A 48 1.66 12.96 -12.18
C ARG A 48 2.11 12.57 -10.77
N VAL A 49 2.32 11.29 -10.51
CA VAL A 49 2.77 10.80 -9.19
C VAL A 49 4.16 11.33 -8.85
N LEU A 50 5.08 11.33 -9.82
CA LEU A 50 6.41 11.92 -9.65
C LEU A 50 6.35 13.43 -9.37
N ALA A 51 5.49 14.16 -10.09
CA ALA A 51 5.31 15.60 -9.87
C ALA A 51 4.77 15.91 -8.47
N LEU A 52 3.87 15.08 -7.93
CA LEU A 52 3.38 15.22 -6.56
C LEU A 52 4.52 15.06 -5.54
N ALA A 53 5.30 13.99 -5.65
CA ALA A 53 6.44 13.73 -4.75
C ALA A 53 7.55 14.79 -4.87
N ALA A 54 7.77 15.36 -6.06
CA ALA A 54 8.73 16.44 -6.25
C ALA A 54 8.24 17.78 -5.66
N ARG A 55 6.93 18.04 -5.71
CA ARG A 55 6.32 19.31 -5.28
C ARG A 55 6.06 19.36 -3.77
N PHE A 56 5.74 18.23 -3.15
CA PHE A 56 5.32 18.15 -1.76
C PHE A 56 6.23 17.20 -0.97
N PRO A 57 7.07 17.70 -0.03
CA PRO A 57 8.02 16.88 0.73
C PRO A 57 7.39 15.79 1.61
N SER A 58 6.09 15.87 1.91
CA SER A 58 5.35 14.86 2.65
C SER A 58 4.85 13.70 1.77
N LEU A 59 4.95 13.82 0.45
CA LEU A 59 4.48 12.81 -0.50
C LEU A 59 5.68 12.04 -1.09
N TYR A 60 5.58 10.72 -1.09
CA TYR A 60 6.59 9.83 -1.67
C TYR A 60 5.96 9.00 -2.78
N ALA A 61 6.71 8.77 -3.86
CA ALA A 61 6.18 8.05 -5.02
C ALA A 61 6.50 6.55 -4.93
N ALA A 62 5.54 5.72 -5.32
CA ALA A 62 5.80 4.37 -5.80
C ALA A 62 5.29 4.27 -7.24
N LEU A 63 6.05 3.59 -8.11
CA LEU A 63 5.68 3.42 -9.53
C LEU A 63 5.44 1.95 -9.85
N GLY A 64 4.31 1.65 -10.47
CA GLY A 64 3.89 0.29 -10.78
C GLY A 64 2.67 0.25 -11.70
N LEU A 65 2.38 -0.95 -12.17
CA LEU A 65 1.30 -1.28 -13.09
C LEU A 65 0.33 -2.21 -12.36
N HIS A 66 -0.79 -1.64 -11.92
CA HIS A 66 -1.78 -2.28 -11.06
C HIS A 66 -2.60 -3.30 -11.87
N PRO A 67 -2.89 -4.51 -11.32
CA PRO A 67 -3.69 -5.54 -12.01
C PRO A 67 -5.12 -5.14 -12.40
N ILE A 68 -5.77 -4.20 -11.73
CA ILE A 68 -7.18 -3.86 -11.98
C ILE A 68 -7.39 -3.18 -13.33
N VAL A 69 -6.33 -2.58 -13.88
CA VAL A 69 -6.28 -1.91 -15.19
C VAL A 69 -5.43 -2.69 -16.20
N ILE A 70 -5.30 -4.02 -16.02
CA ILE A 70 -4.45 -4.88 -16.87
C ILE A 70 -4.73 -4.76 -18.38
N GLU A 71 -5.97 -4.43 -18.75
CA GLU A 71 -6.39 -4.22 -20.15
C GLU A 71 -5.81 -2.95 -20.79
N ARG A 72 -5.38 -1.98 -19.98
CA ARG A 72 -4.81 -0.70 -20.42
C ARG A 72 -3.29 -0.77 -20.56
N HIS A 73 -2.66 -1.75 -19.91
CA HIS A 73 -1.22 -1.90 -19.95
C HIS A 73 -0.76 -2.42 -21.31
N ALA A 74 0.04 -1.63 -22.00
CA ALA A 74 0.72 -2.06 -23.21
C ALA A 74 1.87 -3.02 -22.87
N ASP A 75 2.23 -3.89 -23.81
CA ASP A 75 3.28 -4.89 -23.58
C ASP A 75 4.67 -4.26 -23.30
N ASP A 76 4.88 -3.00 -23.70
CA ASP A 76 6.09 -2.20 -23.48
C ASP A 76 6.05 -1.34 -22.21
N ASP A 77 4.95 -1.34 -21.44
CA ASP A 77 4.87 -0.55 -20.21
C ASP A 77 5.88 -0.95 -19.11
N PRO A 78 6.31 -2.22 -18.98
CA PRO A 78 7.43 -2.55 -18.10
C PRO A 78 8.73 -1.81 -18.46
N ASP A 79 8.96 -1.50 -19.74
CA ASP A 79 10.13 -0.72 -20.16
C ASP A 79 9.99 0.75 -19.74
N LYS A 80 8.78 1.31 -19.82
CA LYS A 80 8.49 2.68 -19.31
C LYS A 80 8.71 2.76 -17.81
N LEU A 81 8.28 1.74 -17.06
CA LEU A 81 8.56 1.65 -15.63
C LEU A 81 10.07 1.56 -15.37
N GLN A 82 10.79 0.70 -16.09
CA GLN A 82 12.25 0.60 -15.95
C GLN A 82 12.96 1.94 -16.20
N GLN A 83 12.54 2.69 -17.23
CA GLN A 83 13.08 4.01 -17.54
C GLN A 83 12.80 5.03 -16.43
N ALA A 84 11.57 5.06 -15.91
CA ALA A 84 11.19 5.95 -14.82
C ALA A 84 11.99 5.65 -13.53
N LEU A 85 12.16 4.37 -13.18
CA LEU A 85 12.95 3.95 -12.01
C LEU A 85 14.43 4.32 -12.14
N ALA A 86 15.00 4.28 -13.35
CA ALA A 86 16.40 4.63 -13.58
C ALA A 86 16.71 6.13 -13.36
N GLN A 87 15.70 7.00 -13.43
CA GLN A 87 15.89 8.46 -13.49
C GLN A 87 15.59 9.18 -12.18
N GLN A 88 14.94 8.53 -11.20
CA GLN A 88 14.29 9.23 -10.10
C GLN A 88 14.78 8.75 -8.73
N GLN A 89 15.27 9.70 -7.92
CA GLN A 89 15.77 9.41 -6.56
C GLN A 89 14.65 9.38 -5.50
N ASN A 90 13.47 9.92 -5.79
CA ASN A 90 12.36 10.05 -4.82
C ASN A 90 11.30 8.93 -4.92
N VAL A 91 11.61 7.85 -5.64
CA VAL A 91 10.74 6.67 -5.73
C VAL A 91 11.16 5.68 -4.64
N VAL A 92 10.23 5.35 -3.75
CA VAL A 92 10.51 4.56 -2.54
C VAL A 92 10.11 3.09 -2.67
N ALA A 93 9.36 2.73 -3.71
CA ALA A 93 8.94 1.37 -3.98
C ALA A 93 8.54 1.15 -5.45
N VAL A 94 8.54 -0.11 -5.87
CA VAL A 94 7.81 -0.54 -7.07
C VAL A 94 6.38 -0.90 -6.66
N GLY A 95 5.40 -0.11 -7.10
CA GLY A 95 4.03 -0.21 -6.61
C GLY A 95 3.11 0.84 -7.23
N GLU A 96 1.83 0.56 -7.43
CA GLU A 96 1.12 -0.65 -7.00
C GLU A 96 1.21 -1.75 -8.07
N ILE A 97 1.56 -2.97 -7.65
CA ILE A 97 1.65 -4.15 -8.51
C ILE A 97 0.95 -5.32 -7.82
N GLY A 98 0.53 -6.36 -8.53
CA GLY A 98 -0.08 -7.50 -7.84
C GLY A 98 -1.00 -8.35 -8.71
N LEU A 99 -1.97 -8.99 -8.05
CA LEU A 99 -2.94 -9.89 -8.68
C LEU A 99 -4.36 -9.61 -8.16
N ASP A 100 -5.34 -9.55 -9.05
CA ASP A 100 -6.76 -9.32 -8.74
C ASP A 100 -7.68 -10.25 -9.57
N LEU A 101 -8.51 -11.03 -8.88
CA LEU A 101 -9.54 -11.92 -9.45
C LEU A 101 -10.98 -11.38 -9.28
N TYR A 102 -11.16 -10.07 -9.22
CA TYR A 102 -12.46 -9.44 -9.04
C TYR A 102 -13.30 -9.39 -10.31
N ARG A 103 -12.69 -9.08 -11.47
CA ARG A 103 -13.38 -8.96 -12.76
C ARG A 103 -13.75 -10.34 -13.32
N ASP A 104 -14.80 -10.39 -14.15
CA ASP A 104 -15.27 -11.61 -14.81
C ASP A 104 -14.20 -12.23 -15.73
N ASP A 105 -13.56 -11.41 -16.57
CA ASP A 105 -12.32 -11.77 -17.26
C ASP A 105 -11.15 -10.97 -16.64
N PRO A 106 -10.42 -11.57 -15.67
CA PRO A 106 -9.29 -10.91 -15.03
C PRO A 106 -8.04 -10.92 -15.90
N GLN A 107 -8.00 -11.65 -17.03
CA GLN A 107 -6.78 -11.87 -17.81
C GLN A 107 -5.60 -12.34 -16.93
N PHE A 108 -5.86 -13.31 -16.05
CA PHE A 108 -4.96 -13.63 -14.93
C PHE A 108 -3.52 -13.99 -15.35
N ALA A 109 -3.35 -14.75 -16.43
CA ALA A 109 -2.02 -15.06 -16.97
C ALA A 109 -1.26 -13.82 -17.46
N ARG A 110 -1.95 -12.76 -17.90
CA ARG A 110 -1.33 -11.46 -18.21
C ARG A 110 -0.90 -10.76 -16.93
N GLN A 111 -1.74 -10.75 -15.89
CA GLN A 111 -1.36 -10.20 -14.58
C GLN A 111 -0.13 -10.88 -13.99
N GLU A 112 -0.03 -12.23 -14.02
CA GLU A 112 1.13 -12.97 -13.51
C GLU A 112 2.43 -12.60 -14.26
N ARG A 113 2.37 -12.40 -15.59
CA ARG A 113 3.52 -11.93 -16.39
C ARG A 113 3.96 -10.52 -16.01
N PHE A 114 3.01 -9.60 -15.87
CA PHE A 114 3.30 -8.22 -15.45
C PHE A 114 3.84 -8.16 -14.03
N LEU A 115 3.29 -8.95 -13.11
CA LEU A 115 3.82 -9.07 -11.75
C LEU A 115 5.28 -9.55 -11.79
N ASP A 116 5.57 -10.67 -12.46
CA ASP A 116 6.93 -11.22 -12.52
C ASP A 116 7.94 -10.22 -13.11
N ALA A 117 7.58 -9.47 -14.16
CA ALA A 117 8.43 -8.44 -14.74
C ALA A 117 8.73 -7.31 -13.75
N GLN A 118 7.72 -6.81 -13.03
CA GLN A 118 7.89 -5.74 -12.05
C GLN A 118 8.65 -6.19 -10.81
N LEU A 119 8.49 -7.45 -10.38
CA LEU A 119 9.30 -8.05 -9.32
C LEU A 119 10.78 -8.14 -9.70
N GLN A 120 11.13 -8.37 -10.98
CA GLN A 120 12.53 -8.27 -11.43
C GLN A 120 13.06 -6.84 -11.36
N LEU A 121 12.25 -5.84 -11.73
CA LEU A 121 12.65 -4.44 -11.64
C LEU A 121 12.88 -4.02 -10.19
N ALA A 122 12.00 -4.42 -9.26
CA ALA A 122 12.16 -4.17 -7.84
C ALA A 122 13.50 -4.72 -7.30
N LYS A 123 13.87 -5.95 -7.68
CA LYS A 123 15.20 -6.51 -7.35
C LYS A 123 16.34 -5.72 -7.96
N ARG A 124 16.24 -5.42 -9.26
CA ARG A 124 17.30 -4.73 -10.01
C ARG A 124 17.64 -3.36 -9.42
N TYR A 125 16.62 -2.64 -8.92
CA TYR A 125 16.78 -1.31 -8.35
C TYR A 125 16.83 -1.29 -6.82
N ASP A 126 16.93 -2.45 -6.14
CA ASP A 126 16.95 -2.56 -4.67
C ASP A 126 15.78 -1.84 -3.97
N LEU A 127 14.58 -1.96 -4.54
CA LEU A 127 13.35 -1.33 -4.01
C LEU A 127 12.41 -2.37 -3.39
N PRO A 128 11.73 -2.03 -2.28
CA PRO A 128 10.60 -2.83 -1.79
C PRO A 128 9.42 -2.73 -2.76
N VAL A 129 8.43 -3.61 -2.60
CA VAL A 129 7.19 -3.60 -3.39
C VAL A 129 5.94 -3.25 -2.59
N ILE A 130 4.98 -2.58 -3.22
CA ILE A 130 3.62 -2.40 -2.69
C ILE A 130 2.68 -3.33 -3.49
N LEU A 131 2.09 -4.31 -2.81
CA LEU A 131 1.45 -5.45 -3.42
C LEU A 131 -0.05 -5.48 -3.23
N HIS A 132 -0.78 -5.38 -4.34
CA HIS A 132 -2.20 -5.63 -4.44
C HIS A 132 -2.50 -7.12 -4.42
N SER A 133 -3.47 -7.52 -3.60
CA SER A 133 -3.94 -8.90 -3.60
C SER A 133 -5.42 -9.01 -3.27
N ARG A 134 -6.23 -9.31 -4.28
CA ARG A 134 -7.65 -9.56 -4.12
C ARG A 134 -8.04 -10.94 -4.60
N ARG A 135 -8.40 -11.82 -3.64
CA ARG A 135 -8.70 -13.26 -3.84
C ARG A 135 -7.52 -14.08 -4.42
N THR A 136 -6.29 -13.57 -4.27
CA THR A 136 -5.10 -14.08 -4.95
C THR A 136 -3.93 -14.38 -3.99
N HIS A 137 -4.13 -14.30 -2.67
CA HIS A 137 -3.06 -14.41 -1.67
C HIS A 137 -2.13 -15.61 -1.87
N ASP A 138 -2.68 -16.79 -2.11
CA ASP A 138 -1.88 -18.02 -2.23
C ASP A 138 -1.03 -18.04 -3.50
N LYS A 139 -1.55 -17.49 -4.60
CA LYS A 139 -0.82 -17.31 -5.86
C LYS A 139 0.24 -16.24 -5.70
N LEU A 140 -0.11 -15.09 -5.13
CA LEU A 140 0.85 -14.04 -4.87
C LEU A 140 2.01 -14.55 -4.00
N ALA A 141 1.72 -15.22 -2.87
CA ALA A 141 2.76 -15.78 -2.00
C ALA A 141 3.66 -16.82 -2.69
N MET A 142 3.15 -17.53 -3.71
CA MET A 142 3.96 -18.44 -4.54
C MET A 142 4.96 -17.64 -5.39
N HIS A 143 4.53 -16.56 -6.06
CA HIS A 143 5.42 -15.68 -6.83
C HIS A 143 6.48 -15.04 -5.92
N LEU A 144 6.07 -14.45 -4.79
CA LEU A 144 7.00 -13.79 -3.87
C LEU A 144 8.06 -14.76 -3.35
N LYS A 145 7.68 -15.98 -2.99
CA LYS A 145 8.64 -17.03 -2.57
C LYS A 145 9.61 -17.42 -3.68
N ARG A 146 9.13 -17.56 -4.92
CA ARG A 146 9.98 -17.91 -6.07
C ARG A 146 10.94 -16.77 -6.41
N GLN A 147 10.47 -15.53 -6.28
CA GLN A 147 11.27 -14.38 -6.61
C GLN A 147 12.27 -14.08 -5.50
N ASP A 148 11.95 -14.21 -4.21
CA ASP A 148 12.92 -13.95 -3.13
C ASP A 148 13.52 -12.52 -3.23
N LEU A 149 12.66 -11.51 -3.06
CA LEU A 149 13.06 -10.10 -3.16
C LEU A 149 13.87 -9.73 -1.90
N PRO A 150 15.11 -9.21 -2.03
CA PRO A 150 15.91 -8.83 -0.86
C PRO A 150 15.25 -7.80 0.05
N ARG A 151 14.49 -6.87 -0.54
CA ARG A 151 13.83 -5.75 0.15
C ARG A 151 12.38 -6.03 0.53
N THR A 152 11.87 -7.22 0.17
CA THR A 152 10.48 -7.63 0.36
C THR A 152 9.48 -6.52 0.00
N GLY A 153 8.53 -6.18 0.87
CA GLY A 153 7.47 -5.23 0.59
C GLY A 153 6.32 -5.31 1.58
N VAL A 154 5.19 -4.74 1.19
CA VAL A 154 3.92 -4.80 1.92
C VAL A 154 2.83 -5.40 1.05
N VAL A 155 2.01 -6.28 1.63
CA VAL A 155 0.71 -6.65 1.07
C VAL A 155 -0.32 -5.68 1.62
N HIS A 156 -0.67 -4.67 0.81
CA HIS A 156 -1.59 -3.60 1.23
C HIS A 156 -3.03 -4.13 1.27
N GLY A 157 -3.90 -3.42 1.98
CA GLY A 157 -5.34 -3.64 2.04
C GLY A 157 -5.70 -5.04 2.52
N PHE A 158 -4.89 -5.66 3.39
CA PHE A 158 -4.97 -7.11 3.60
C PHE A 158 -6.33 -7.53 4.16
N ALA A 159 -7.01 -8.41 3.43
CA ALA A 159 -8.28 -9.01 3.82
C ALA A 159 -8.29 -10.52 3.53
N GLY A 160 -7.70 -11.30 4.42
CA GLY A 160 -7.53 -12.74 4.27
C GLY A 160 -7.57 -13.51 5.58
N SER A 161 -7.18 -14.79 5.53
CA SER A 161 -7.04 -15.62 6.72
C SER A 161 -5.72 -15.36 7.45
N LEU A 162 -5.66 -15.69 8.74
CA LEU A 162 -4.42 -15.60 9.51
C LEU A 162 -3.29 -16.42 8.89
N GLN A 163 -3.59 -17.63 8.40
CA GLN A 163 -2.59 -18.50 7.76
C GLN A 163 -1.96 -17.85 6.53
N GLN A 164 -2.76 -17.15 5.72
CA GLN A 164 -2.27 -16.41 4.56
C GLN A 164 -1.39 -15.23 4.99
N ALA A 165 -1.81 -14.49 6.02
CA ALA A 165 -1.03 -13.36 6.55
C ALA A 165 0.32 -13.83 7.12
N GLU A 166 0.32 -14.85 7.98
CA GLU A 166 1.53 -15.46 8.52
C GLU A 166 2.46 -15.99 7.45
N ARG A 167 1.92 -16.47 6.32
CA ARG A 167 2.74 -16.90 5.18
C ARG A 167 3.50 -15.73 4.56
N PHE A 168 2.88 -14.56 4.41
CA PHE A 168 3.56 -13.36 3.95
C PHE A 168 4.60 -12.87 4.97
N VAL A 169 4.26 -12.85 6.26
CA VAL A 169 5.18 -12.45 7.33
C VAL A 169 6.41 -13.37 7.40
N ARG A 170 6.24 -14.69 7.24
CA ARG A 170 7.35 -15.65 7.16
C ARG A 170 8.27 -15.42 5.96
N LEU A 171 7.75 -14.83 4.88
CA LEU A 171 8.54 -14.41 3.71
C LEU A 171 9.15 -13.00 3.89
N GLY A 172 8.97 -12.38 5.06
CA GLY A 172 9.50 -11.05 5.38
C GLY A 172 8.68 -9.88 4.87
N TYR A 173 7.45 -10.12 4.38
CA TYR A 173 6.55 -9.06 3.93
C TYR A 173 5.75 -8.48 5.10
N LYS A 174 5.52 -7.17 5.06
CA LYS A 174 4.62 -6.47 5.97
C LYS A 174 3.15 -6.62 5.51
N ILE A 175 2.23 -6.33 6.42
CA ILE A 175 0.78 -6.39 6.21
C ILE A 175 0.20 -5.00 6.41
N GLY A 176 -0.47 -4.49 5.38
CA GLY A 176 -1.18 -3.22 5.39
C GLY A 176 -2.46 -3.29 6.21
N VAL A 177 -2.59 -2.39 7.18
CA VAL A 177 -3.77 -2.23 8.05
C VAL A 177 -4.53 -1.00 7.61
N GLY A 178 -5.64 -1.23 6.90
CA GLY A 178 -6.54 -0.17 6.42
C GLY A 178 -7.93 -0.19 7.06
N GLY A 179 -8.88 0.51 6.42
CA GLY A 179 -10.24 0.72 6.95
C GLY A 179 -11.05 -0.55 7.22
N THR A 180 -10.68 -1.70 6.65
CA THR A 180 -11.38 -2.98 6.83
C THR A 180 -11.56 -3.37 8.30
N ILE A 181 -10.58 -3.08 9.15
CA ILE A 181 -10.68 -3.45 10.58
C ILE A 181 -11.77 -2.69 11.32
N THR A 182 -12.24 -1.54 10.80
CA THR A 182 -13.33 -0.76 11.44
C THR A 182 -14.70 -1.43 11.30
N TYR A 183 -14.83 -2.46 10.47
CA TYR A 183 -16.06 -3.20 10.25
C TYR A 183 -16.15 -4.42 11.19
N PRO A 184 -17.08 -4.46 12.17
CA PRO A 184 -17.21 -5.60 13.08
C PRO A 184 -17.49 -6.93 12.38
N ARG A 185 -18.15 -6.89 11.22
CA ARG A 185 -18.44 -8.08 10.39
C ARG A 185 -17.20 -8.63 9.68
N ALA A 186 -16.12 -7.85 9.57
CA ALA A 186 -14.84 -8.31 9.03
C ALA A 186 -14.01 -9.02 10.12
N SER A 187 -14.65 -9.92 10.88
CA SER A 187 -14.05 -10.57 12.06
C SER A 187 -12.72 -11.25 11.72
N LYS A 188 -12.64 -11.97 10.60
CA LYS A 188 -11.40 -12.64 10.17
C LYS A 188 -10.22 -11.67 10.05
N THR A 189 -10.40 -10.53 9.39
CA THR A 189 -9.34 -9.53 9.23
C THR A 189 -9.00 -8.87 10.57
N ARG A 190 -10.00 -8.56 11.40
CA ARG A 190 -9.78 -8.03 12.76
C ARG A 190 -8.95 -9.01 13.61
N ASP A 191 -9.27 -10.29 13.56
CA ASP A 191 -8.55 -11.35 14.27
C ASP A 191 -7.11 -11.51 13.76
N VAL A 192 -6.88 -11.33 12.45
CA VAL A 192 -5.52 -11.28 11.89
C VAL A 192 -4.73 -10.13 12.52
N MET A 193 -5.28 -8.91 12.49
CA MET A 193 -4.56 -7.75 13.02
C MET A 193 -4.36 -7.82 14.53
N ALA A 194 -5.24 -8.51 15.27
CA ALA A 194 -5.06 -8.76 16.70
C ALA A 194 -3.94 -9.76 17.02
N ARG A 195 -3.55 -10.64 16.07
CA ARG A 195 -2.65 -11.78 16.34
C ARG A 195 -1.28 -11.70 15.68
N LEU A 196 -1.15 -10.97 14.58
CA LEU A 196 0.16 -10.85 13.91
C LEU A 196 1.20 -10.14 14.79
N PRO A 197 2.50 -10.40 14.59
CA PRO A 197 3.55 -9.58 15.19
C PRO A 197 3.36 -8.09 14.86
N LEU A 198 3.47 -7.21 15.85
CA LEU A 198 3.26 -5.77 15.65
C LEU A 198 4.29 -5.17 14.68
N ASP A 199 5.52 -5.70 14.68
CA ASP A 199 6.58 -5.33 13.75
C ASP A 199 6.28 -5.74 12.30
N ALA A 200 5.25 -6.54 12.04
CA ALA A 200 4.82 -6.91 10.70
C ALA A 200 3.74 -5.97 10.12
N LEU A 201 3.21 -5.02 10.88
CA LEU A 201 2.08 -4.18 10.47
C LEU A 201 2.53 -2.82 9.93
N LEU A 202 1.80 -2.30 8.93
CA LEU A 202 1.89 -0.92 8.44
C LEU A 202 0.49 -0.28 8.44
N LEU A 203 0.43 1.04 8.55
CA LEU A 203 -0.81 1.80 8.60
C LEU A 203 -1.11 2.46 7.25
N GLU A 204 -2.35 2.38 6.80
CA GLU A 204 -2.75 2.91 5.50
C GLU A 204 -4.25 3.26 5.43
N THR A 205 -4.65 3.93 4.36
CA THR A 205 -6.07 4.22 4.10
C THR A 205 -6.61 3.58 2.83
N ASP A 206 -5.79 3.43 1.80
CA ASP A 206 -6.21 3.19 0.42
C ASP A 206 -7.13 4.29 -0.14
N ALA A 207 -7.02 5.50 0.41
CA ALA A 207 -7.86 6.62 -0.03
C ALA A 207 -7.59 6.97 -1.50
N PRO A 208 -8.63 7.26 -2.30
CA PRO A 208 -10.00 7.61 -1.90
C PRO A 208 -10.95 6.42 -1.70
N ASP A 209 -10.48 5.20 -1.90
CA ASP A 209 -11.25 3.97 -1.75
C ASP A 209 -11.24 3.44 -0.30
N MET A 210 -11.88 2.28 -0.10
CA MET A 210 -11.97 1.59 1.19
C MET A 210 -12.44 2.47 2.38
N PRO A 211 -13.58 3.19 2.27
CA PRO A 211 -14.07 4.04 3.34
C PRO A 211 -14.27 3.25 4.64
N LEU A 212 -13.90 3.87 5.77
CA LEU A 212 -14.11 3.31 7.10
C LEU A 212 -15.60 3.16 7.42
N LYS A 213 -15.92 2.28 8.37
CA LYS A 213 -17.29 2.13 8.88
C LYS A 213 -17.83 3.47 9.38
N GLY A 214 -19.01 3.85 8.90
CA GLY A 214 -19.68 5.11 9.27
C GLY A 214 -19.36 6.26 8.33
N PHE A 215 -18.43 6.07 7.38
CA PHE A 215 -18.01 7.06 6.39
C PHE A 215 -18.27 6.57 4.96
N GLN A 216 -19.13 5.56 4.77
CA GLN A 216 -19.48 5.09 3.44
C GLN A 216 -20.33 6.12 2.67
N GLY A 217 -20.23 6.11 1.35
CA GLY A 217 -20.94 7.05 0.48
C GLY A 217 -20.17 8.36 0.21
N GLN A 218 -18.99 8.53 0.80
CA GLN A 218 -18.07 9.61 0.51
C GLN A 218 -16.63 9.06 0.30
N PRO A 219 -15.75 9.81 -0.38
CA PRO A 219 -14.35 9.40 -0.55
C PRO A 219 -13.66 9.25 0.80
N ASN A 220 -12.85 8.20 0.91
CA ASN A 220 -11.89 8.07 2.01
C ASN A 220 -10.78 9.11 1.86
N ARG A 221 -10.04 9.36 2.94
CA ARG A 221 -9.02 10.42 2.99
C ARG A 221 -7.85 10.01 3.91
N PRO A 222 -6.62 10.49 3.66
CA PRO A 222 -5.44 10.08 4.42
C PRO A 222 -5.53 10.35 5.92
N GLU A 223 -6.21 11.42 6.35
CA GLU A 223 -6.46 11.69 7.78
C GLU A 223 -7.22 10.56 8.51
N GLN A 224 -7.91 9.68 7.77
CA GLN A 224 -8.61 8.54 8.35
C GLN A 224 -7.65 7.46 8.87
N ALA A 225 -6.35 7.50 8.52
CA ALA A 225 -5.33 6.62 9.11
C ALA A 225 -5.31 6.73 10.64
N ALA A 226 -5.54 7.91 11.20
CA ALA A 226 -5.66 8.11 12.65
C ALA A 226 -6.82 7.28 13.26
N ARG A 227 -7.96 7.19 12.55
CA ARG A 227 -9.09 6.36 13.00
C ARG A 227 -8.85 4.87 12.79
N VAL A 228 -8.08 4.49 11.76
CA VAL A 228 -7.62 3.11 11.60
C VAL A 228 -6.72 2.72 12.78
N PHE A 229 -5.82 3.62 13.19
CA PHE A 229 -4.97 3.43 14.35
C PHE A 229 -5.79 3.27 15.65
N ASP A 230 -6.81 4.09 15.88
CA ASP A 230 -7.71 3.93 17.04
C ASP A 230 -8.34 2.53 17.06
N ALA A 231 -8.87 2.09 15.92
CA ALA A 231 -9.46 0.75 15.78
C ALA A 231 -8.43 -0.37 15.95
N LEU A 232 -7.17 -0.16 15.59
CA LEU A 232 -6.09 -1.11 15.84
C LEU A 232 -5.77 -1.19 17.34
N CYS A 233 -5.74 -0.06 18.05
CA CYS A 233 -5.51 -0.05 19.51
C CYS A 233 -6.58 -0.83 20.27
N GLU A 234 -7.84 -0.83 19.81
CA GLU A 234 -8.90 -1.67 20.39
C GLU A 234 -8.67 -3.17 20.21
N LEU A 235 -7.91 -3.57 19.18
CA LEU A 235 -7.64 -4.97 18.84
C LEU A 235 -6.37 -5.52 19.48
N ARG A 236 -5.49 -4.63 19.95
CA ARG A 236 -4.12 -4.94 20.35
C ARG A 236 -3.94 -4.82 21.87
N PRO A 237 -3.19 -5.74 22.49
CA PRO A 237 -2.87 -5.62 23.92
C PRO A 237 -1.77 -4.59 24.20
N GLU A 238 -0.97 -4.19 23.21
CA GLU A 238 0.12 -3.23 23.39
C GLU A 238 -0.41 -1.80 23.68
N PRO A 239 0.32 -0.98 24.46
CA PRO A 239 -0.02 0.43 24.64
C PRO A 239 -0.01 1.19 23.31
N ALA A 240 -0.91 2.17 23.16
CA ALA A 240 -1.04 2.98 21.94
C ALA A 240 0.29 3.63 21.49
N GLU A 241 1.10 4.12 22.42
CA GLU A 241 2.44 4.67 22.14
C GLU A 241 3.37 3.65 21.48
N VAL A 242 3.38 2.41 21.99
CA VAL A 242 4.19 1.31 21.42
C VAL A 242 3.71 0.95 20.02
N ILE A 243 2.38 0.93 19.79
CA ILE A 243 1.79 0.68 18.48
C ILE A 243 2.19 1.78 17.49
N ALA A 244 2.01 3.05 17.85
CA ALA A 244 2.32 4.20 17.00
C ALA A 244 3.80 4.22 16.60
N ASP A 245 4.71 4.09 17.58
CA ASP A 245 6.14 4.08 17.35
C ASP A 245 6.61 2.90 16.49
N THR A 246 6.00 1.72 16.70
CA THR A 246 6.36 0.53 15.93
C THR A 246 5.89 0.65 14.49
N LEU A 247 4.65 1.08 14.25
CA LEU A 247 4.13 1.32 12.89
C LEU A 247 5.01 2.34 12.15
N TYR A 248 5.36 3.45 12.81
CA TYR A 248 6.24 4.46 12.23
C TYR A 248 7.60 3.87 11.86
N ARG A 249 8.25 3.16 12.79
CA ARG A 249 9.57 2.54 12.56
C ARG A 249 9.53 1.47 11.47
N ASN A 250 8.48 0.65 11.42
CA ASN A 250 8.30 -0.37 10.39
C ASN A 250 8.30 0.29 8.99
N THR A 251 7.54 1.38 8.84
CA THR A 251 7.45 2.14 7.59
C THR A 251 8.79 2.75 7.20
N ILE A 252 9.45 3.47 8.11
CA ILE A 252 10.77 4.07 7.87
C ILE A 252 11.78 2.99 7.44
N THR A 253 11.77 1.83 8.10
CA THR A 253 12.70 0.73 7.81
C THR A 253 12.46 0.13 6.43
N LEU A 254 11.20 -0.13 6.07
CA LEU A 254 10.86 -0.76 4.79
C LEU A 254 11.21 0.18 3.63
N PHE A 255 10.72 1.42 3.68
CA PHE A 255 10.78 2.36 2.56
C PHE A 255 11.99 3.30 2.58
N ARG A 256 12.83 3.27 3.63
CA ARG A 256 14.00 4.17 3.83
C ARG A 256 13.63 5.65 3.71
N LEU A 257 12.55 6.07 4.39
CA LEU A 257 12.04 7.46 4.41
C LEU A 257 12.77 8.37 5.40
#